data_AF-A0A1M4ZMU0-F1
#
_entry.id   AF-A0A1M4ZMU0-F1
#
_cell.length_a   1.000
_cell.length_b   1.000
_cell.length_c   1.000
_cell.angle_alpha   90.00
_cell.angle_beta   90.00
_cell.angle_gamma   90.00
#
_symmetry.space_group_name_H-M   'P 1'
#
loop_
_entity.id
_entity.type
_entity.pdbx_description
1 polymer ?
#
loop_
_entity_poly.entity_id
_entity_poly.type
_entity_poly.pdbx_seq_one_letter_code
_entity_poly.pdbx_strand_id
1 'polypeptide(L)'
;MEDNKHIFQLLANYIEEDPDDMENFYNDAMNLIRGAAADKNIEFDGYFRERWEISADTIFEFDEDYFENEDRRDLYVFLSALVDEEIFSYLHYVWHHVNNEELSKEILEIKIEELKEKGVRF
;
A
#
# COMPACT_ATOMS: atom_id res chain seq x y z
N MET A 1 -11.06 11.40 -11.55
CA MET A 1 -11.60 12.34 -10.54
C MET A 1 -12.82 11.76 -9.81
N GLU A 2 -13.30 10.57 -10.20
CA GLU A 2 -14.44 9.86 -9.57
C GLU A 2 -13.95 8.73 -8.65
N ASP A 3 -12.77 8.17 -8.89
CA ASP A 3 -12.20 7.04 -8.12
C ASP A 3 -11.71 7.45 -6.72
N ASN A 4 -11.20 8.67 -6.54
CA ASN A 4 -10.58 9.09 -5.27
C ASN A 4 -11.55 9.15 -4.08
N LYS A 5 -12.83 9.43 -4.34
CA LYS A 5 -13.86 9.44 -3.29
C LYS A 5 -14.18 8.02 -2.81
N HIS A 6 -13.95 7.02 -3.64
CA HIS A 6 -14.29 5.64 -3.33
C HIS A 6 -13.32 5.05 -2.29
N ILE A 7 -12.01 5.26 -2.45
CA ILE A 7 -11.00 4.71 -1.53
C ILE A 7 -11.16 5.29 -0.12
N PHE A 8 -11.27 6.62 0.03
CA PHE A 8 -11.48 7.21 1.36
C PHE A 8 -12.78 6.73 2.01
N GLN A 9 -13.84 6.49 1.23
CA GLN A 9 -15.08 5.96 1.75
C GLN A 9 -14.94 4.51 2.20
N LEU A 10 -14.21 3.67 1.46
CA LEU A 10 -13.88 2.31 1.87
C LEU A 10 -13.07 2.30 3.17
N LEU A 11 -12.03 3.15 3.26
CA LEU A 11 -11.22 3.29 4.48
C LEU A 11 -12.07 3.73 5.68
N ALA A 12 -12.98 4.69 5.50
CA ALA A 12 -13.87 5.13 6.56
C ALA A 12 -14.84 4.01 7.00
N ASN A 13 -15.39 3.24 6.05
CA ASN A 13 -16.28 2.12 6.36
C ASN A 13 -15.59 1.05 7.20
N TYR A 14 -14.32 0.72 6.92
CA TYR A 14 -13.57 -0.25 7.72
C TYR A 14 -13.48 0.17 9.19
N ILE A 15 -13.20 1.46 9.44
CA ILE A 15 -13.13 1.99 10.81
C ILE A 15 -14.52 1.99 11.48
N GLU A 16 -15.59 2.29 10.74
CA GLU A 16 -16.95 2.27 11.28
C GLU A 16 -17.44 0.86 11.62
N GLU A 17 -16.99 -0.16 10.88
CA GLU A 17 -17.36 -1.56 11.09
C GLU A 17 -16.71 -2.16 12.34
N ASP A 18 -15.41 -1.90 12.55
CA ASP A 18 -14.69 -2.33 13.76
C ASP A 18 -13.68 -1.26 14.23
N PRO A 19 -14.12 -0.29 15.05
CA PRO A 19 -13.28 0.82 15.48
C PRO A 19 -12.19 0.43 16.48
N ASP A 20 -12.24 -0.78 17.04
CA ASP A 20 -11.27 -1.25 18.04
C ASP A 20 -10.17 -2.12 17.40
N ASP A 21 -10.35 -2.56 16.16
CA ASP A 21 -9.42 -3.44 15.43
C ASP A 21 -8.54 -2.69 14.42
N MET A 22 -7.59 -1.91 14.97
CA MET A 22 -6.66 -1.12 14.15
C MET A 22 -5.67 -1.98 13.35
N GLU A 23 -5.41 -3.22 13.78
CA GLU A 23 -4.51 -4.14 13.09
C GLU A 23 -5.15 -4.65 11.79
N ASN A 24 -6.40 -5.11 11.86
CA ASN A 24 -7.14 -5.51 10.65
C ASN A 24 -7.41 -4.31 9.75
N PHE A 25 -7.77 -3.15 10.32
CA PHE A 25 -7.91 -1.92 9.54
C PHE A 25 -6.63 -1.59 8.76
N TYR A 26 -5.46 -1.62 9.41
CA TYR A 26 -4.19 -1.36 8.76
C TYR A 26 -3.96 -2.33 7.59
N ASN A 27 -4.13 -3.64 7.83
CA ASN A 27 -3.87 -4.64 6.82
C ASN A 27 -4.80 -4.52 5.59
N ASP A 28 -6.10 -4.33 5.81
CA ASP A 28 -7.06 -4.14 4.72
C ASP A 28 -6.80 -2.84 3.96
N ALA A 29 -6.50 -1.76 4.68
CA ALA A 29 -6.18 -0.48 4.09
C ALA A 29 -4.90 -0.53 3.24
N MET A 30 -3.84 -1.20 3.72
CA MET A 30 -2.60 -1.36 2.97
C MET A 30 -2.81 -2.17 1.68
N ASN A 31 -3.66 -3.21 1.71
CA ASN A 31 -4.03 -3.96 0.51
C ASN A 31 -4.81 -3.12 -0.50
N LEU A 32 -5.75 -2.29 -0.02
CA LEU A 32 -6.51 -1.36 -0.85
C LEU A 32 -5.60 -0.32 -1.51
N ILE A 33 -4.71 0.30 -0.75
CA ILE A 33 -3.77 1.31 -1.24
C ILE A 33 -2.79 0.71 -2.25
N ARG A 34 -2.31 -0.51 -1.99
CA ARG A 34 -1.47 -1.28 -2.94
C ARG A 34 -2.18 -1.46 -4.28
N GLY A 35 -3.46 -1.87 -4.27
CA GLY A 35 -4.27 -2.00 -5.48
C GLY A 35 -4.36 -0.68 -6.25
N ALA A 36 -4.61 0.42 -5.55
CA ALA A 36 -4.67 1.75 -6.16
C ALA A 36 -3.33 2.19 -6.78
N ALA A 37 -2.20 1.89 -6.13
CA ALA A 37 -0.87 2.15 -6.68
C ALA A 37 -0.57 1.27 -7.91
N ALA A 38 -1.04 0.02 -7.90
CA ALA A 38 -0.91 -0.91 -9.02
C ALA A 38 -1.72 -0.46 -10.24
N ASP A 39 -2.96 0.00 -10.05
CA ASP A 39 -3.83 0.56 -11.10
C ASP A 39 -3.20 1.80 -11.77
N LYS A 40 -2.43 2.57 -10.99
CA LYS A 40 -1.64 3.71 -11.47
C LYS A 40 -0.35 3.33 -12.20
N ASN A 41 -0.02 2.03 -12.28
CA ASN A 41 1.22 1.52 -12.87
C ASN A 41 2.49 2.12 -12.22
N ILE A 42 2.50 2.29 -10.90
CA ILE A 42 3.72 2.65 -10.15
C ILE A 42 4.67 1.43 -10.05
N GLU A 43 5.82 1.49 -10.71
CA GLU A 43 6.78 0.36 -10.82
C GLU A 43 8.06 0.60 -10.03
N PHE A 44 8.56 -0.45 -9.38
CA PHE A 44 9.90 -0.49 -8.78
C PHE A 44 10.64 -1.74 -9.27
N ASP A 45 11.91 -1.57 -9.69
CA ASP A 45 12.86 -2.62 -10.08
C ASP A 45 12.36 -3.73 -11.03
N GLY A 46 11.44 -3.41 -11.94
CA GLY A 46 10.99 -4.37 -12.95
C GLY A 46 9.84 -5.26 -12.50
N TYR A 47 9.24 -5.02 -11.33
CA TYR A 47 8.08 -5.76 -10.83
C TYR A 47 6.98 -5.91 -11.89
N PHE A 48 6.69 -4.86 -12.66
CA PHE A 48 5.71 -4.96 -13.74
C PHE A 48 6.26 -5.59 -15.02
N ARG A 49 7.55 -5.52 -15.31
CA ARG A 49 8.13 -6.36 -16.38
C ARG A 49 8.00 -7.84 -16.06
N GLU A 50 8.25 -8.24 -14.80
CA GLU A 50 8.00 -9.61 -14.35
C GLU A 50 6.51 -9.99 -14.49
N ARG A 51 5.56 -9.08 -14.15
CA ARG A 51 4.12 -9.29 -14.43
C ARG A 51 3.82 -9.56 -15.90
N TRP A 52 4.45 -8.82 -16.82
CA TRP A 52 4.21 -8.96 -18.27
C TRP A 52 4.86 -10.22 -18.86
N GLU A 53 6.00 -10.68 -18.31
CA GLU A 53 6.67 -11.90 -18.76
C GLU A 53 5.97 -13.19 -18.29
N ILE A 54 5.22 -13.15 -17.18
CA ILE A 54 4.57 -14.32 -16.55
C ILE A 54 3.17 -14.65 -17.11
N SER A 55 2.70 -13.95 -18.15
CA SER A 55 1.52 -14.24 -18.99
C SER A 55 0.23 -13.48 -18.66
N ALA A 56 -0.52 -13.17 -19.72
CA ALA A 56 -1.76 -12.39 -19.73
C ALA A 56 -2.97 -13.07 -19.04
N ASP A 57 -2.82 -14.32 -18.57
CA ASP A 57 -3.93 -15.13 -18.04
C ASP A 57 -3.81 -15.51 -16.56
N THR A 58 -2.67 -15.24 -15.88
CA THR A 58 -2.43 -15.60 -14.46
C THR A 58 -2.05 -14.42 -13.55
N ILE A 59 -2.26 -13.19 -14.01
CA ILE A 59 -1.80 -11.95 -13.35
C ILE A 59 -2.36 -11.79 -11.93
N PHE A 60 -3.61 -12.20 -11.69
CA PHE A 60 -4.26 -12.06 -10.39
C PHE A 60 -3.66 -12.97 -9.30
N GLU A 61 -3.29 -14.21 -9.65
CA GLU A 61 -2.70 -15.17 -8.71
C GLU A 61 -1.27 -14.76 -8.31
N PHE A 62 -0.50 -14.19 -9.23
CA PHE A 62 0.86 -13.72 -8.94
C PHE A 62 0.89 -12.52 -7.98
N ASP A 63 -0.04 -11.56 -8.13
CA ASP A 63 -0.10 -10.39 -7.26
C ASP A 63 -0.54 -10.75 -5.83
N GLU A 64 -1.41 -11.75 -5.65
CA GLU A 64 -1.78 -12.28 -4.33
C GLU A 64 -0.57 -12.98 -3.68
N ASP A 65 0.06 -13.95 -4.35
CA ASP A 65 1.21 -14.71 -3.84
C ASP A 65 2.44 -13.82 -3.54
N TYR A 66 2.68 -12.80 -4.37
CA TYR A 66 3.84 -11.91 -4.22
C TYR A 66 3.71 -10.96 -3.02
N PHE A 67 2.48 -10.63 -2.63
CA PHE A 67 2.17 -9.73 -1.52
C PHE A 67 1.52 -10.40 -0.30
N GLU A 68 1.44 -11.74 -0.27
CA GLU A 68 1.24 -12.48 0.99
C GLU A 68 2.25 -12.07 2.06
N ASN A 69 3.43 -11.59 1.65
CA ASN A 69 4.39 -10.95 2.53
C ASN A 69 4.00 -9.47 2.79
N GLU A 70 3.43 -9.22 3.97
CA GLU A 70 3.05 -7.89 4.45
C GLU A 70 4.21 -6.88 4.42
N ASP A 71 5.43 -7.28 4.79
CA ASP A 71 6.59 -6.39 4.75
C ASP A 71 6.88 -5.91 3.31
N ARG A 72 6.65 -6.76 2.30
CA ARG A 72 6.82 -6.39 0.89
C ARG A 72 5.67 -5.52 0.39
N ARG A 73 4.43 -5.82 0.78
CA ARG A 73 3.25 -4.97 0.51
C ARG A 73 3.50 -3.57 1.05
N ASP A 74 3.93 -3.48 2.30
CA ASP A 74 4.17 -2.23 2.99
C ASP A 74 5.30 -1.44 2.32
N LEU A 75 6.40 -2.10 1.94
CA LEU A 75 7.47 -1.47 1.18
C LEU A 75 6.96 -0.88 -0.15
N TYR A 76 6.12 -1.61 -0.88
CA TYR A 76 5.53 -1.13 -2.14
C TYR A 76 4.69 0.13 -1.92
N VAL A 77 3.81 0.10 -0.91
CA VAL A 77 2.93 1.22 -0.57
C VAL A 77 3.74 2.43 -0.13
N PHE A 78 4.76 2.25 0.72
CA PHE A 78 5.60 3.36 1.19
C PHE A 78 6.40 4.00 0.05
N LEU A 79 6.99 3.20 -0.82
CA LEU A 79 7.69 3.71 -2.01
C LEU A 79 6.73 4.44 -2.95
N SER A 80 5.52 3.90 -3.14
CA SER A 80 4.48 4.53 -3.95
C SER A 80 4.03 5.89 -3.38
N ALA A 81 3.88 5.99 -2.06
CA ALA A 81 3.55 7.23 -1.37
C ALA A 81 4.64 8.31 -1.50
N LEU A 82 5.91 7.94 -1.70
CA LEU A 82 6.97 8.93 -1.96
C LEU A 82 6.87 9.59 -3.33
N VAL A 83 6.25 8.92 -4.31
CA VAL A 83 6.23 9.36 -5.72
C VAL A 83 4.85 9.77 -6.22
N ASP A 84 3.77 9.43 -5.50
CA ASP A 84 2.39 9.78 -5.84
C ASP A 84 1.66 10.42 -4.64
N GLU A 85 1.23 11.67 -4.80
CA GLU A 85 0.58 12.46 -3.75
C GLU A 85 -0.78 11.89 -3.30
N GLU A 86 -1.45 11.15 -4.19
CA GLU A 86 -2.74 10.55 -3.88
C GLU A 86 -2.55 9.31 -3.01
N ILE A 87 -1.59 8.46 -3.37
CA ILE A 87 -1.18 7.32 -2.53
C ILE A 87 -0.69 7.81 -1.16
N PHE A 88 0.08 8.90 -1.13
CA PHE A 88 0.48 9.54 0.12
C PHE A 88 -0.75 9.96 0.95
N SER A 89 -1.76 10.55 0.31
CA SER A 89 -2.97 11.03 1.00
C SER A 89 -3.77 9.88 1.61
N TYR A 90 -3.89 8.75 0.92
CA TYR A 90 -4.53 7.55 1.47
C TYR A 90 -3.74 6.99 2.65
N LEU A 91 -2.42 6.83 2.48
CA LEU A 91 -1.56 6.30 3.54
C LEU A 91 -1.53 7.22 4.75
N HIS A 92 -1.53 8.55 4.55
CA HIS A 92 -1.62 9.54 5.61
C HIS A 92 -2.89 9.37 6.44
N TYR A 93 -4.04 9.14 5.79
CA TYR A 93 -5.30 8.87 6.49
C TYR A 93 -5.21 7.61 7.36
N VAL A 94 -4.69 6.51 6.82
CA VAL A 94 -4.51 5.26 7.57
C VAL A 94 -3.56 5.47 8.74
N TRP A 95 -2.42 6.10 8.48
CA TRP A 95 -1.38 6.36 9.47
C TRP A 95 -1.90 7.18 10.65
N HIS A 96 -2.70 8.22 10.38
CA HIS A 96 -3.32 9.05 11.40
C HIS A 96 -4.18 8.22 12.36
N HIS A 97 -4.98 7.29 11.84
CA HIS A 97 -5.87 6.47 12.69
C HIS A 97 -5.11 5.39 13.46
N VAL A 98 -4.13 4.74 12.83
CA VAL A 98 -3.37 3.64 13.44
C VAL A 98 -2.37 4.14 14.48
N ASN A 99 -1.65 5.23 14.17
CA ASN A 99 -0.53 5.71 14.99
C ASN A 99 -0.84 6.99 15.78
N ASN A 100 -1.99 7.62 15.55
CA ASN A 100 -2.36 8.92 16.15
C ASN A 100 -1.32 10.02 15.89
N GLU A 101 -0.68 9.99 14.72
CA GLU A 101 0.29 11.01 14.28
C GLU A 101 0.14 11.33 12.78
N GLU A 102 0.59 12.52 12.37
CA GLU A 102 0.59 12.90 10.95
C GLU A 102 1.75 12.22 10.23
N LEU A 103 1.47 11.58 9.10
CA LEU A 103 2.51 10.96 8.30
C LEU A 103 3.39 12.03 7.64
N SER A 104 4.69 11.95 7.88
CA SER A 104 5.68 12.80 7.21
C SER A 104 6.53 11.99 6.23
N LYS A 105 7.21 12.68 5.31
CA LYS A 105 8.18 12.02 4.42
C LYS A 105 9.34 11.39 5.19
N GLU A 106 9.76 12.01 6.28
CA GLU A 106 10.81 11.48 7.16
C GLU A 106 10.37 10.15 7.81
N ILE A 107 9.11 10.06 8.26
CA ILE A 107 8.55 8.81 8.78
C ILE A 107 8.55 7.73 7.69
N LEU A 108 8.14 8.07 6.45
CA LEU A 108 8.18 7.11 5.34
C LEU A 108 9.59 6.62 5.05
N GLU A 109 10.56 7.53 4.97
CA GLU A 109 11.96 7.17 4.71
C GLU A 109 12.50 6.23 5.80
N ILE A 110 12.19 6.49 7.08
CA ILE A 110 12.55 5.61 8.20
C ILE A 110 11.93 4.22 8.02
N LYS A 111 10.62 4.15 7.74
CA LYS A 111 9.90 2.87 7.57
C LYS A 111 10.43 2.05 6.40
N ILE A 112 10.77 2.72 5.29
CA ILE A 112 11.39 2.08 4.13
C ILE A 112 12.76 1.50 4.49
N GLU A 113 13.60 2.26 5.21
CA GLU A 113 14.91 1.78 5.63
C GLU A 113 14.80 0.62 6.65
N GLU A 114 13.87 0.67 7.59
CA GLU A 114 13.59 -0.46 8.51
C GLU A 114 13.26 -1.75 7.76
N LEU A 115 12.36 -1.68 6.77
CA LEU A 115 12.03 -2.83 5.91
C LEU A 115 13.24 -3.28 5.10
N LYS A 116 14.05 -2.32 4.65
CA LYS A 116 15.25 -2.66 3.91
C LYS A 116 16.31 -3.35 4.78
N GLU A 117 16.44 -2.98 6.04
CA GLU A 117 17.36 -3.62 6.98
C GLU A 117 16.94 -5.06 7.29
N LYS A 118 15.63 -5.37 7.26
CA LYS A 118 15.10 -6.74 7.33
C LYS A 118 15.41 -7.59 6.09
N GLY A 119 15.92 -6.98 5.01
CA GLY A 119 16.23 -7.65 3.75
C GLY A 119 15.10 -7.60 2.71
N VAL A 120 14.04 -6.84 2.95
CA VAL A 120 12.91 -6.71 2.02
C VAL A 120 13.34 -5.83 0.83
N ARG A 121 13.21 -6.34 -0.39
CA ARG A 121 13.59 -5.66 -1.64
C ARG A 121 12.60 -6.00 -2.76
N PHE A 122 12.54 -5.12 -3.75
CA PHE A 122 12.04 -5.40 -5.09
C PHE A 122 13.20 -5.82 -5.98
#